data_AF-A0A956J554-F1
#
_entry.id   AF-A0A956J554-F1
#
_cell.length_a   1.000
_cell.length_b   1.000
_cell.length_c   1.000
_cell.angle_alpha   90.00
_cell.angle_beta   90.00
_cell.angle_gamma   90.00
#
_symmetry.space_group_name_H-M   'P 1'
#
loop_
_entity.id
_entity.type
_entity.pdbx_description
1 polymer ?
#
loop_
_entity_poly.entity_id
_entity_poly.type
_entity_poly.pdbx_seq_one_letter_code
_entity_poly.pdbx_strand_id
1 'polypeptide(L)'
;MSVRPAAETTPLPVAMGTAAASRDPSLARWALRGYSWKSLVTLTLIVLVGSSVGYSWSDLVDANGVDALLLGTWIWMTLMLCWRVSPRWDLLLLVSGLAGGGIIEWWGTTTQLWTYFTRERPPLWILPAWPIAAISIDRMALFYSAAWQRIEWR
;
A
#
# COMPACT_ATOMS: atom_id res chain seq x y z
N MET A 1 -26.06 -39.33 -53.50
CA MET A 1 -27.08 -38.83 -52.56
C MET A 1 -27.47 -39.99 -51.65
N SER A 2 -26.92 -40.06 -50.44
CA SER A 2 -27.26 -41.07 -49.43
C SER A 2 -27.24 -40.37 -48.08
N VAL A 3 -28.42 -40.22 -47.49
CA VAL A 3 -28.65 -39.62 -46.18
C VAL A 3 -28.42 -40.71 -45.14
N ARG A 4 -27.50 -40.48 -44.18
CA ARG A 4 -27.42 -41.26 -42.94
C ARG A 4 -28.13 -40.49 -41.81
N PRO A 5 -28.88 -41.17 -40.93
CA PRO A 5 -29.67 -40.52 -39.88
C PRO A 5 -28.82 -40.15 -38.66
N ALA A 6 -29.33 -39.20 -37.88
CA ALA A 6 -28.70 -38.56 -36.73
C ALA A 6 -28.36 -39.56 -35.60
N ALA A 7 -27.16 -39.44 -35.05
CA ALA A 7 -26.77 -40.11 -33.82
C ALA A 7 -27.26 -39.28 -32.62
N GLU A 8 -28.18 -39.86 -31.87
CA GLU A 8 -28.73 -39.37 -30.62
C GLU A 8 -27.63 -39.39 -29.54
N THR A 9 -27.12 -38.22 -29.17
CA THR A 9 -26.11 -38.10 -28.11
C THR A 9 -26.79 -38.07 -26.75
N THR A 10 -26.75 -39.18 -26.03
CA THR A 10 -27.11 -39.27 -24.61
C THR A 10 -26.22 -38.34 -23.78
N PRO A 11 -26.75 -37.45 -22.91
CA PRO A 11 -25.91 -36.64 -22.04
C PRO A 11 -25.27 -37.52 -20.95
N LEU A 12 -23.96 -37.41 -20.77
CA LEU A 12 -23.24 -38.03 -19.67
C LEU A 12 -23.67 -37.43 -18.32
N PRO A 13 -23.73 -38.24 -17.24
CA PRO A 13 -24.08 -37.73 -15.92
C PRO A 13 -23.03 -36.72 -15.45
N VAL A 14 -23.46 -35.48 -15.23
CA VAL A 14 -22.65 -34.45 -14.58
C VAL A 14 -22.41 -34.92 -13.15
N ALA A 15 -21.20 -35.42 -12.89
CA ALA A 15 -20.74 -35.69 -11.54
C ALA A 15 -20.87 -34.38 -10.74
N MET A 16 -21.86 -34.32 -9.83
CA MET A 16 -21.91 -33.33 -8.76
C MET A 16 -20.71 -33.58 -7.85
N GLY A 17 -19.56 -33.07 -8.27
CA GLY A 17 -18.44 -32.85 -7.38
C GLY A 17 -18.91 -31.91 -6.30
N THR A 18 -18.98 -32.42 -5.07
CA THR A 18 -19.13 -31.63 -3.86
C THR A 18 -17.95 -30.68 -3.78
N ALA A 19 -18.11 -29.49 -4.35
CA ALA A 19 -17.21 -28.37 -4.13
C ALA A 19 -17.26 -28.10 -2.62
N ALA A 20 -16.28 -28.64 -1.91
CA ALA A 20 -16.05 -28.32 -0.51
C ALA A 20 -15.95 -26.81 -0.43
N ALA A 21 -16.99 -26.17 0.12
CA ALA A 21 -17.04 -24.74 0.33
C ALA A 21 -15.80 -24.34 1.14
N SER A 22 -14.79 -23.82 0.45
CA SER A 22 -13.58 -23.34 1.09
C SER A 22 -14.01 -22.20 2.00
N ARG A 23 -13.97 -22.41 3.33
CA ARG A 23 -14.28 -21.36 4.31
C ARG A 23 -13.40 -20.15 4.02
N ASP A 24 -13.98 -19.11 3.44
CA ASP A 24 -13.31 -17.84 3.25
C ASP A 24 -12.85 -17.35 4.63
N PRO A 25 -11.54 -17.12 4.86
CA PRO A 25 -11.07 -16.54 6.12
C PRO A 25 -11.86 -15.26 6.42
N SER A 26 -12.14 -14.99 7.70
CA SER A 26 -12.71 -13.69 8.07
C SER A 26 -11.83 -12.56 7.53
N LEU A 27 -12.43 -11.41 7.18
CA LEU A 27 -11.72 -10.26 6.63
C LEU A 27 -10.44 -9.93 7.42
N ALA A 28 -10.52 -10.01 8.75
CA ALA A 28 -9.38 -9.86 9.65
C ALA A 28 -8.25 -10.87 9.40
N ARG A 29 -8.57 -12.17 9.29
CA ARG A 29 -7.56 -13.22 9.01
C ARG A 29 -6.95 -13.05 7.61
N TRP A 30 -7.73 -12.64 6.62
CA TRP A 30 -7.22 -12.33 5.29
C TRP A 30 -6.27 -11.13 5.33
N ALA A 31 -6.65 -10.05 5.99
CA ALA A 31 -5.81 -8.85 6.13
C ALA A 31 -4.48 -9.19 6.81
N LEU A 32 -4.52 -9.96 7.91
CA LEU A 32 -3.34 -10.36 8.68
C LEU A 32 -2.38 -11.26 7.88
N ARG A 33 -2.88 -12.08 6.95
CA ARG A 33 -2.03 -12.89 6.05
C ARG A 33 -1.18 -12.06 5.08
N GLY A 34 -1.51 -10.78 4.89
CA GLY A 34 -0.69 -9.88 4.08
C GLY A 34 0.64 -9.52 4.74
N TYR A 35 0.79 -9.73 6.05
CA TYR A 35 2.02 -9.44 6.76
C TYR A 35 2.95 -10.67 6.79
N SER A 36 4.23 -10.46 6.56
CA SER A 36 5.26 -11.50 6.47
C SER A 36 6.57 -11.04 7.13
N TRP A 37 7.61 -11.87 7.11
CA TRP A 37 8.96 -11.44 7.53
C TRP A 37 9.44 -10.16 6.81
N LYS A 38 9.08 -9.99 5.53
CA LYS A 38 9.42 -8.77 4.76
C LYS A 38 8.76 -7.53 5.36
N SER A 39 7.59 -7.68 5.98
CA SER A 39 6.90 -6.62 6.71
C SER A 39 7.69 -6.18 7.93
N LEU A 40 8.33 -7.11 8.65
CA LEU A 40 9.20 -6.77 9.78
C LEU A 40 10.43 -6.00 9.30
N VAL A 41 11.08 -6.46 8.21
CA VAL A 41 12.20 -5.73 7.61
C VAL A 41 11.78 -4.32 7.20
N THR A 42 10.61 -4.19 6.57
CA THR A 42 10.08 -2.88 6.13
C THR A 42 9.75 -1.99 7.32
N LEU A 43 9.13 -2.52 8.37
CA LEU A 43 8.87 -1.80 9.61
C LEU A 43 10.17 -1.31 10.26
N THR A 44 11.19 -2.16 10.32
CA THR A 44 12.52 -1.77 10.83
C THR A 44 13.10 -0.63 10.00
N LEU A 45 13.04 -0.69 8.67
CA LEU A 45 13.52 0.40 7.81
C LEU A 45 12.74 1.69 8.02
N ILE A 46 11.41 1.63 8.16
CA ILE A 46 10.57 2.81 8.44
C ILE A 46 10.95 3.43 9.78
N VAL A 47 11.12 2.61 10.82
CA VAL A 47 11.54 3.09 12.14
C VAL A 47 12.93 3.71 12.05
N LEU A 48 13.90 3.08 11.38
CA LEU A 48 15.25 3.63 11.24
C LEU A 48 15.26 4.97 10.49
N VAL A 49 14.57 5.06 9.35
CA VAL A 49 14.49 6.29 8.56
C VAL A 49 13.72 7.37 9.33
N GLY A 50 12.56 7.02 9.90
CA GLY A 50 11.73 7.92 10.69
C GLY A 50 12.45 8.45 11.93
N SER A 51 13.20 7.59 12.64
CA SER A 51 14.04 8.00 13.76
C SER A 51 15.22 8.86 13.32
N SER A 52 15.86 8.57 12.19
CA SER A 52 16.94 9.41 11.65
C SER A 52 16.45 10.81 11.30
N VAL A 53 15.27 10.93 10.67
CA VAL A 53 14.63 12.21 10.37
C VAL A 53 14.22 12.90 11.68
N GLY A 54 13.49 12.19 12.55
CA GLY A 54 13.07 12.73 13.84
C GLY A 54 14.22 13.23 14.71
N TYR A 55 15.37 12.56 14.66
CA TYR A 55 16.59 12.99 15.35
C TYR A 55 17.23 14.21 14.69
N SER A 56 17.33 14.24 13.35
CA SER A 56 18.00 15.33 12.62
C SER A 56 17.24 16.66 12.70
N TRP A 57 15.91 16.61 12.91
CA TRP A 57 15.05 17.78 13.05
C TRP A 57 14.33 17.82 14.41
N SER A 58 14.88 17.19 15.45
CA SER A 58 14.25 17.10 16.78
C SER A 58 13.95 18.46 17.39
N ASP A 59 14.81 19.45 17.11
CA ASP A 59 14.66 20.82 17.62
C ASP A 59 13.42 21.53 17.07
N LEU A 60 12.83 21.00 16.00
CA LEU A 60 11.63 21.53 15.35
C LEU A 60 10.36 20.77 15.74
N VAL A 61 10.48 19.70 16.53
CA VAL A 61 9.36 18.85 16.94
C VAL A 61 8.76 19.38 18.24
N ASP A 62 7.52 19.86 18.18
CA ASP A 62 6.72 20.15 19.37
C ASP A 62 5.87 18.93 19.75
N ALA A 63 6.24 18.26 20.85
CA ALA A 63 5.51 17.10 21.36
C ALA A 63 4.08 17.43 21.81
N ASN A 64 3.76 18.71 22.09
CA ASN A 64 2.42 19.12 22.48
C ASN A 64 1.50 19.31 21.27
N GLY A 65 2.05 19.38 20.05
CA GLY A 65 1.30 19.56 18.81
C GLY A 65 0.84 18.26 18.15
N VAL A 66 1.03 17.11 18.79
CA VAL A 66 0.64 15.81 18.22
C VAL A 66 -0.87 15.64 18.30
N ASP A 67 -1.54 15.70 17.15
CA ASP A 67 -2.98 15.47 17.05
C ASP A 67 -3.33 14.02 16.66
N ALA A 68 -4.58 13.64 16.93
CA ALA A 68 -5.07 12.28 16.69
C ALA A 68 -5.13 11.91 15.20
N LEU A 69 -5.36 12.88 14.31
CA LEU A 69 -5.42 12.65 12.87
C LEU A 69 -4.02 12.40 12.31
N LEU A 70 -3.01 13.16 12.75
CA LEU A 70 -1.61 12.93 12.41
C LEU A 70 -1.17 11.52 12.84
N LEU A 71 -1.43 11.15 14.10
CA LEU A 71 -1.12 9.81 14.60
C LEU A 71 -1.86 8.71 13.82
N GLY A 72 -3.16 8.89 13.58
CA GLY A 72 -3.97 7.96 12.83
C GLY A 72 -3.45 7.74 11.41
N THR A 73 -3.04 8.82 10.73
CA THR A 73 -2.45 8.77 9.38
C THR A 73 -1.12 8.01 9.38
N TRP A 74 -0.24 8.32 10.34
CA TRP A 74 1.04 7.62 10.48
C TRP A 74 0.87 6.12 10.74
N ILE A 75 -0.03 5.75 11.65
CA ILE A 75 -0.34 4.35 11.94
C ILE A 75 -0.89 3.66 10.67
N TRP A 76 -1.88 4.28 10.02
CA TRP A 76 -2.51 3.71 8.82
C TRP A 76 -1.51 3.51 7.68
N MET A 77 -0.71 4.53 7.35
CA MET A 77 0.30 4.45 6.29
C MET A 77 1.37 3.40 6.65
N THR A 78 1.80 3.31 7.91
CA THR A 78 2.75 2.28 8.36
C THR A 78 2.19 0.87 8.17
N LEU A 79 0.92 0.64 8.52
CA LEU A 79 0.25 -0.63 8.30
C LEU A 79 0.21 -0.98 6.80
N MET A 80 -0.18 -0.03 5.95
CA MET A 80 -0.18 -0.24 4.49
C MET A 80 1.23 -0.50 3.96
N LEU A 81 2.24 0.23 4.43
CA LEU A 81 3.65 0.01 4.08
C LEU A 81 4.21 -1.34 4.54
N CYS A 82 3.55 -2.01 5.48
CA CYS A 82 3.93 -3.35 5.90
C CYS A 82 3.08 -4.45 5.24
N TRP A 83 1.99 -4.09 4.56
CA TRP A 83 1.07 -5.06 3.97
C TRP A 83 1.53 -5.53 2.57
N ARG A 84 1.65 -6.84 2.37
CA ARG A 84 2.00 -7.51 1.09
C ARG A 84 3.26 -6.94 0.41
N VAL A 85 4.31 -6.70 1.21
CA VAL A 85 5.61 -6.15 0.76
C VAL A 85 6.18 -6.89 -0.46
N SER A 86 6.52 -6.11 -1.48
CA SER A 86 7.01 -6.59 -2.78
C SER A 86 8.26 -5.81 -3.20
N PRO A 87 9.48 -6.23 -2.80
CA PRO A 87 10.69 -5.40 -2.91
C PRO A 87 10.96 -4.83 -4.30
N ARG A 88 10.67 -5.59 -5.37
CA ARG A 88 10.86 -5.13 -6.76
C ARG A 88 9.91 -3.98 -7.11
N TRP A 89 8.63 -4.11 -6.77
CA TRP A 89 7.63 -3.09 -7.04
C TRP A 89 7.78 -1.89 -6.11
N ASP A 90 8.07 -2.17 -4.83
CA ASP A 90 8.30 -1.15 -3.82
C ASP A 90 9.51 -0.29 -4.18
N LEU A 91 10.57 -0.87 -4.75
CA LEU A 91 11.73 -0.12 -5.23
C LEU A 91 11.35 0.80 -6.40
N LEU A 92 10.51 0.35 -7.32
CA LEU A 92 10.04 1.20 -8.44
C LEU A 92 9.21 2.37 -7.93
N LEU A 93 8.29 2.12 -6.99
CA LEU A 93 7.49 3.17 -6.35
C LEU A 93 8.37 4.10 -5.50
N LEU A 94 9.39 3.57 -4.83
CA LEU A 94 10.33 4.36 -4.05
C LEU A 94 11.10 5.34 -4.94
N VAL A 95 11.69 4.84 -6.03
CA VAL A 95 12.44 5.66 -6.99
C VAL A 95 11.51 6.68 -7.65
N SER A 96 10.31 6.27 -8.04
CA SER A 96 9.31 7.16 -8.65
C SER A 96 8.86 8.26 -7.68
N GLY A 97 8.60 7.90 -6.42
CA GLY A 97 8.22 8.84 -5.37
C GLY A 97 9.32 9.84 -5.05
N LEU A 98 10.58 9.39 -4.94
CA LEU A 98 11.72 10.27 -4.72
C LEU A 98 11.95 11.21 -5.90
N ALA A 99 11.91 10.71 -7.13
CA ALA A 99 12.14 11.53 -8.32
C ALA A 99 11.01 12.54 -8.53
N GLY A 100 9.75 12.08 -8.55
CA GLY A 100 8.59 12.94 -8.74
C GLY A 100 8.40 13.93 -7.60
N GLY A 101 8.49 13.45 -6.36
CA GLY A 101 8.42 14.28 -5.16
C GLY A 101 9.53 15.32 -5.10
N GLY A 102 10.78 14.91 -5.38
CA GLY A 102 11.91 15.84 -5.44
C GLY A 102 11.74 16.93 -6.48
N ILE A 103 11.22 16.62 -7.67
CA ILE A 103 10.92 17.61 -8.71
C ILE A 103 9.84 18.58 -8.24
N ILE A 104 8.75 18.07 -7.64
CA ILE A 104 7.64 18.91 -7.14
C ILE A 104 8.12 19.83 -6.01
N GLU A 105 8.86 19.31 -5.04
CA GLU A 105 9.42 20.10 -3.94
C GLU A 105 10.40 21.15 -4.44
N TRP A 106 11.30 20.77 -5.35
CA TRP A 106 12.24 21.71 -5.96
C TRP A 106 11.49 22.85 -6.65
N TRP A 107 10.54 22.51 -7.52
CA TRP A 107 9.77 23.49 -8.29
C TRP A 107 8.94 24.39 -7.38
N GLY A 108 8.15 23.83 -6.47
CA GLY A 108 7.24 24.59 -5.62
C GLY A 108 7.94 25.51 -4.64
N THR A 109 9.02 25.03 -4.02
CA THR A 109 9.80 25.84 -3.06
C THR A 109 10.68 26.88 -3.75
N THR A 110 11.14 26.63 -4.98
CA THR A 110 11.90 27.62 -5.78
C THR A 110 10.99 28.73 -6.30
N THR A 111 9.81 28.37 -6.82
CA THR A 111 8.81 29.31 -7.35
C THR A 111 8.02 30.05 -6.29
N GLN A 112 8.28 29.78 -4.99
CA GLN A 112 7.56 30.37 -3.85
C GLN A 112 6.06 30.03 -3.83
N LEU A 113 5.64 28.90 -4.41
CA LEU A 113 4.26 28.42 -4.29
C LEU A 113 3.95 27.95 -2.87
N TRP A 114 4.93 27.38 -2.19
CA TRP A 114 4.90 27.12 -0.75
C TRP A 114 6.28 27.33 -0.13
N THR A 115 6.30 27.59 1.18
CA THR A 115 7.52 27.77 1.96
C THR A 115 7.41 27.01 3.27
N TYR A 116 8.47 26.28 3.62
CA TYR A 116 8.56 25.60 4.91
C TYR A 116 9.20 26.49 5.97
N PHE A 117 8.91 26.18 7.23
CA PHE A 117 9.53 26.84 8.38
C PHE A 117 11.07 26.67 8.41
N THR A 118 11.61 25.62 7.79
CA THR A 118 13.06 25.41 7.62
C THR A 118 13.70 26.34 6.58
N ARG A 119 12.90 26.98 5.72
CA ARG A 119 13.36 27.81 4.57
C ARG A 119 14.25 27.08 3.54
N GLU A 120 14.36 25.75 3.62
CA GLU A 120 15.11 24.91 2.67
C GLU A 120 14.41 24.85 1.30
N ARG A 121 15.19 24.66 0.22
CA ARG A 121 14.71 24.59 -1.17
C ARG A 121 15.55 23.61 -2.01
N PRO A 122 15.10 22.35 -2.21
CA PRO A 122 13.98 21.68 -1.57
C PRO A 122 14.37 21.21 -0.16
N PRO A 123 13.42 21.12 0.77
CA PRO A 123 13.67 20.51 2.06
C PRO A 123 13.98 19.02 1.94
N LEU A 124 15.08 18.57 2.55
CA LEU A 124 15.47 17.15 2.49
C LEU A 124 14.59 16.28 3.40
N TRP A 125 14.06 16.85 4.48
CA TRP A 125 13.29 16.12 5.49
C TRP A 125 11.96 15.57 4.98
N ILE A 126 11.34 16.21 3.98
CA ILE A 126 10.06 15.77 3.40
C ILE A 126 10.24 14.75 2.28
N LEU A 127 11.45 14.63 1.69
CA LEU A 127 11.68 13.71 0.57
C LEU A 127 11.27 12.25 0.85
N PRO A 128 11.52 11.68 2.05
CA PRO A 128 11.04 10.33 2.38
C PRO A 128 9.52 10.18 2.43
N ALA A 129 8.75 11.26 2.62
CA ALA A 129 7.29 11.19 2.70
C ALA A 129 6.65 10.81 1.35
N TRP A 130 7.26 11.23 0.23
CA TRP A 130 6.77 10.94 -1.12
C TRP A 130 6.70 9.45 -1.46
N PRO A 131 7.77 8.65 -1.31
CA PRO A 131 7.69 7.20 -1.55
C PRO A 131 6.79 6.49 -0.52
N ILE A 132 6.71 6.96 0.74
CA ILE A 132 5.77 6.44 1.74
C ILE A 132 4.32 6.62 1.26
N ALA A 133 3.97 7.81 0.75
CA ALA A 133 2.65 8.07 0.19
C ALA A 133 2.37 7.20 -1.04
N ALA A 134 3.30 7.12 -1.98
CA ALA A 134 3.13 6.33 -3.20
C ALA A 134 2.85 4.84 -2.91
N ILE A 135 3.65 4.22 -2.03
CA ILE A 135 3.49 2.81 -1.66
C ILE A 135 2.21 2.60 -0.84
N SER A 136 1.87 3.52 0.06
CA SER A 136 0.64 3.42 0.85
C SER A 136 -0.60 3.44 -0.05
N ILE A 137 -0.65 4.36 -1.01
CA ILE A 137 -1.80 4.53 -1.91
C ILE A 137 -1.96 3.32 -2.83
N ASP A 138 -0.86 2.81 -3.41
CA ASP A 138 -0.86 1.58 -4.23
C ASP A 138 -1.51 0.41 -3.48
N ARG A 139 -1.08 0.19 -2.23
CA ARG A 139 -1.58 -0.92 -1.41
C ARG A 139 -2.98 -0.69 -0.87
N MET A 140 -3.31 0.55 -0.56
CA MET A 140 -4.63 0.96 -0.13
C MET A 140 -5.66 0.66 -1.23
N ALA A 141 -5.34 0.96 -2.49
CA ALA A 141 -6.21 0.61 -3.63
C ALA A 141 -6.44 -0.90 -3.73
N LEU A 142 -5.36 -1.72 -3.62
CA LEU A 142 -5.45 -3.18 -3.65
C LEU A 142 -6.21 -3.75 -2.43
N PHE A 143 -6.02 -3.15 -1.26
CA PHE A 143 -6.68 -3.58 -0.02
C PHE A 143 -8.17 -3.32 -0.11
N TYR A 144 -8.58 -2.10 -0.49
CA TYR A 144 -9.99 -1.74 -0.60
C TYR A 144 -10.69 -2.50 -1.70
N SER A 145 -10.08 -2.69 -2.87
CA SER A 145 -10.70 -3.48 -3.94
C SER A 145 -10.97 -4.93 -3.49
N ALA A 146 -10.00 -5.54 -2.80
CA ALA A 146 -10.12 -6.91 -2.33
C ALA A 146 -11.04 -7.05 -1.11
N ALA A 147 -11.09 -6.05 -0.24
CA ALA A 147 -12.00 -6.00 0.91
C ALA A 147 -13.44 -5.81 0.46
N TRP A 148 -13.67 -4.90 -0.51
CA TRP A 148 -14.98 -4.62 -1.08
C TRP A 148 -15.62 -5.88 -1.68
N GLN A 149 -14.88 -6.58 -2.53
CA GLN A 149 -15.33 -7.86 -3.12
C GLN A 149 -15.71 -8.91 -2.08
N ARG A 150 -15.06 -8.91 -0.91
CA ARG A 150 -15.37 -9.86 0.18
C ARG A 150 -16.57 -9.47 1.00
N ILE A 151 -16.92 -8.18 1.03
CA ILE A 151 -18.10 -7.68 1.72
C ILE A 151 -19.34 -7.91 0.85
N GLU A 152 -19.29 -7.59 -0.45
CA GLU A 152 -20.43 -7.74 -1.36
C GLU A 152 -20.83 -9.21 -1.61
N TRP A 153 -19.88 -10.14 -1.55
CA TRP A 153 -20.13 -11.58 -1.80
C TRP A 153 -20.41 -12.40 -0.53
N ARG A 154 -20.65 -11.72 0.60
CA ARG A 154 -21.08 -12.31 1.88
C ARG A 154 -22.56 -12.05 2.11
#